data_AF-A0A1M4ZNI6-F1
#
_entry.id   AF-A0A1M4ZNI6-F1
#
_cell.length_a   1.000
_cell.length_b   1.000
_cell.length_c   1.000
_cell.angle_alpha   90.00
_cell.angle_beta   90.00
_cell.angle_gamma   90.00
#
_symmetry.space_group_name_H-M   'P 1'
#
loop_
_entity.id
_entity.type
_entity.pdbx_description
1 polymer ?
#
loop_
_entity_poly.entity_id
_entity_poly.type
_entity_poly.pdbx_seq_one_letter_code
_entity_poly.pdbx_strand_id
1 'polypeptide(L)'
;MKIKKFLLTMCLILCFGLILVSCTSNNVSLEFLITPDEIIIHSNNQLMALNKIEDKTKDFIKSCNEKYDDSTKMSEEDMKKAEEIQNKLLDTINSGRKIENKITIEDIFNQLRELEGVYVDSFEEDVIVRIDLIEDSKTESVVSLENAYLRTLILLEDGNMIIPKGIMSKSETGLEPTGKLEYIKVKLPEELKFELEELAKD
;
A
#
# COMPACT_ATOMS: atom_id res chain seq x y z
N MET A 1 -9.90 7.58 -63.85
CA MET A 1 -10.38 6.44 -63.02
C MET A 1 -9.25 5.83 -62.17
N LYS A 2 -8.51 6.63 -61.37
CA LYS A 2 -7.46 6.15 -60.45
C LYS A 2 -7.49 6.79 -59.04
N ILE A 3 -8.44 7.69 -58.78
CA ILE A 3 -8.58 8.37 -57.47
C ILE A 3 -9.57 7.64 -56.55
N LYS A 4 -10.44 6.75 -57.08
CA LYS A 4 -11.43 6.02 -56.26
C LYS A 4 -10.85 4.83 -55.46
N LYS A 5 -9.63 4.37 -55.72
CA LYS A 5 -9.01 3.25 -54.97
C LYS A 5 -8.19 3.70 -53.74
N PHE A 6 -7.78 4.96 -53.67
CA PHE A 6 -6.99 5.46 -52.53
C PHE A 6 -7.89 5.83 -51.33
N LEU A 7 -9.11 6.32 -51.58
CA LEU A 7 -10.09 6.65 -50.54
C LEU A 7 -10.70 5.43 -49.84
N LEU A 8 -10.83 4.28 -50.52
CA LEU A 8 -11.36 3.06 -49.90
C LEU A 8 -10.36 2.41 -48.93
N THR A 9 -9.06 2.66 -49.13
CA THR A 9 -8.00 2.12 -48.26
C THR A 9 -7.81 3.00 -47.02
N MET A 10 -8.09 4.31 -47.09
CA MET A 10 -8.12 5.18 -45.92
C MET A 10 -9.35 4.96 -45.02
N CYS A 11 -10.50 4.52 -45.55
CA CYS A 11 -11.64 4.17 -44.70
C CYS A 11 -11.45 2.85 -43.93
N LEU A 12 -10.62 1.92 -44.42
CA LEU A 12 -10.33 0.67 -43.71
C LEU A 12 -9.32 0.85 -42.56
N ILE A 13 -8.51 1.91 -42.58
CA ILE A 13 -7.62 2.28 -41.47
C ILE A 13 -8.36 3.07 -40.39
N LEU A 14 -9.45 3.75 -40.74
CA LEU A 14 -10.32 4.47 -39.79
C LEU A 14 -11.37 3.57 -39.08
N CYS A 15 -11.60 2.34 -39.55
CA CYS A 15 -12.59 1.43 -38.95
C CYS A 15 -12.01 0.19 -38.23
N PHE A 16 -10.69 -0.07 -38.30
CA PHE A 16 -10.04 -1.16 -37.54
C PHE A 16 -8.97 -0.67 -36.55
N GLY A 17 -8.70 0.63 -36.49
CA GLY A 17 -7.86 1.26 -35.46
C GLY A 17 -8.59 1.56 -34.15
N LEU A 18 -9.92 1.38 -34.11
CA LEU A 18 -10.64 1.12 -32.87
C LEU A 18 -10.43 -0.36 -32.52
N ILE A 19 -9.17 -0.71 -32.23
CA ILE A 19 -8.94 -1.77 -31.26
C ILE A 19 -9.62 -1.24 -30.02
N LEU A 20 -10.83 -1.75 -29.81
CA LEU A 20 -11.40 -1.94 -28.49
C LEU A 20 -10.30 -2.63 -27.69
N VAL A 21 -9.41 -1.83 -27.11
CA VAL A 21 -8.91 -2.10 -25.78
C VAL A 21 -10.20 -2.18 -24.99
N SER A 22 -10.67 -3.40 -24.84
CA SER A 22 -11.51 -3.77 -23.73
C SER A 22 -10.70 -3.36 -22.50
N CYS A 23 -10.80 -2.09 -22.10
CA CYS A 23 -10.62 -1.69 -20.74
C CYS A 23 -11.75 -2.42 -20.01
N THR A 24 -11.51 -3.69 -19.68
CA THR A 24 -12.10 -4.26 -18.47
C THR A 24 -11.61 -3.34 -17.37
N SER A 25 -12.46 -2.39 -17.00
CA SER A 25 -12.28 -1.61 -15.79
C SER A 25 -12.28 -2.64 -14.68
N ASN A 26 -11.09 -3.02 -14.21
CA ASN A 26 -10.91 -3.89 -13.05
C ASN A 26 -11.24 -3.08 -11.79
N ASN A 27 -12.49 -2.60 -11.72
CA ASN A 27 -12.99 -1.88 -10.58
C ASN A 27 -13.11 -2.86 -9.42
N VAL A 28 -12.59 -2.46 -8.28
CA VAL A 28 -12.55 -3.26 -7.06
C VAL A 28 -13.42 -2.55 -6.04
N SER A 29 -14.52 -3.20 -5.64
CA SER A 29 -15.31 -2.73 -4.50
C SER A 29 -14.48 -2.85 -3.22
N LEU A 30 -14.61 -1.86 -2.34
CA LEU A 30 -13.91 -1.82 -1.06
C LEU A 30 -14.76 -2.36 0.10
N GLU A 31 -15.90 -3.01 -0.17
CA GLU A 31 -16.76 -3.64 0.85
C GLU A 31 -16.02 -4.65 1.76
N PHE A 32 -14.87 -5.17 1.31
CA PHE A 32 -14.03 -6.07 2.10
C PHE A 32 -13.32 -5.37 3.26
N LEU A 33 -13.23 -4.03 3.28
CA LEU A 33 -12.61 -3.29 4.37
C LEU A 33 -13.42 -3.44 5.64
N ILE A 34 -12.83 -4.08 6.64
CA ILE A 34 -13.42 -4.23 7.96
C ILE A 34 -13.03 -3.01 8.79
N THR A 35 -14.00 -2.41 9.48
CA THR A 35 -13.75 -1.32 10.42
C THR A 35 -12.89 -1.83 11.58
N PRO A 36 -11.66 -1.31 11.78
CA PRO A 36 -10.84 -1.67 12.92
C PRO A 36 -11.36 -0.99 14.19
N ASP A 37 -10.97 -1.50 15.36
CA ASP A 37 -11.27 -0.83 16.63
C ASP A 37 -10.38 0.40 16.86
N GLU A 38 -9.20 0.38 16.27
CA GLU A 38 -8.17 1.40 16.41
C GLU A 38 -7.38 1.54 15.11
N ILE A 39 -6.94 2.77 14.84
CA ILE A 39 -5.97 3.05 13.79
C ILE A 39 -4.79 3.85 14.36
N ILE A 40 -3.61 3.61 13.79
CA ILE A 40 -2.41 4.41 14.04
C ILE A 40 -2.12 5.20 12.78
N ILE A 41 -2.08 6.53 12.89
CA ILE A 41 -1.86 7.43 11.76
C ILE A 41 -0.47 8.05 11.85
N HIS A 42 0.32 7.90 10.80
CA HIS A 42 1.64 8.52 10.66
C HIS A 42 1.59 9.68 9.68
N SER A 43 2.09 10.83 10.13
CA SER A 43 2.26 12.03 9.31
C SER A 43 3.42 11.91 8.34
N ASN A 44 3.46 12.75 7.30
CA ASN A 44 4.58 12.83 6.36
C ASN A 44 5.94 13.00 7.07
N ASN A 45 6.02 13.81 8.13
CA ASN A 45 7.25 14.00 8.89
C ASN A 45 7.72 12.71 9.56
N GLN A 46 6.79 11.92 10.12
CA GLN A 46 7.08 10.62 10.72
C GLN A 46 7.49 9.60 9.66
N LEU A 47 6.85 9.63 8.49
CA LEU A 47 7.22 8.80 7.35
C LEU A 47 8.62 9.13 6.81
N MET A 48 8.98 10.41 6.71
CA MET A 48 10.34 10.82 6.38
C MET A 48 11.36 10.34 7.42
N ALA A 49 10.99 10.28 8.70
CA ALA A 49 11.84 9.70 9.73
C ALA A 49 11.98 8.17 9.57
N LEU A 50 10.88 7.46 9.27
CA LEU A 50 10.89 6.03 8.96
C LEU A 50 11.80 5.72 7.76
N ASN A 51 11.64 6.44 6.65
CA ASN A 51 12.46 6.24 5.45
C ASN A 51 13.96 6.40 5.75
N LYS A 52 14.34 7.40 6.56
CA LYS A 52 15.74 7.56 7.00
C LYS A 52 16.25 6.39 7.83
N ILE A 53 15.39 5.74 8.62
CA ILE A 53 15.76 4.55 9.40
C ILE A 53 15.84 3.33 8.49
N GLU A 54 14.93 3.18 7.53
CA GLU A 54 14.99 2.12 6.52
C GLU A 54 16.26 2.19 5.69
N ASP A 55 16.66 3.38 5.23
CA ASP A 55 17.89 3.56 4.48
C ASP A 55 19.12 3.18 5.30
N LYS A 56 19.17 3.62 6.57
CA LYS A 56 20.23 3.17 7.51
C LYS A 56 20.23 1.67 7.71
N THR A 57 19.05 1.05 7.75
CA THR A 57 18.91 -0.40 7.89
C THR A 57 19.46 -1.12 6.66
N LYS A 58 19.11 -0.65 5.45
CA LYS A 58 19.62 -1.20 4.18
C LYS A 58 21.14 -1.07 4.09
N ASP A 59 21.68 0.11 4.42
CA ASP A 59 23.12 0.35 4.43
C ASP A 59 23.84 -0.55 5.44
N PHE A 60 23.26 -0.71 6.63
CA PHE A 60 23.79 -1.59 7.66
C PHE A 60 23.78 -3.06 7.23
N ILE A 61 22.66 -3.56 6.70
CA ILE A 61 22.53 -4.93 6.17
C ILE A 61 23.55 -5.17 5.06
N LYS A 62 23.70 -4.22 4.13
CA LYS A 62 24.70 -4.31 3.05
C LYS A 62 26.12 -4.43 3.61
N SER A 63 26.48 -3.56 4.55
CA SER A 63 27.78 -3.59 5.23
C SER A 63 28.02 -4.92 5.95
N CYS A 64 27.01 -5.45 6.64
CA CYS A 64 27.09 -6.76 7.30
C CYS A 64 27.30 -7.90 6.30
N ASN A 65 26.59 -7.90 5.18
CA ASN A 65 26.73 -8.92 4.14
C ASN A 65 28.11 -8.86 3.44
N GLU A 66 28.73 -7.68 3.37
CA GLU A 66 30.10 -7.52 2.85
C GLU A 66 31.18 -7.96 3.86
N LYS A 67 30.89 -7.83 5.16
CA LYS A 67 31.84 -8.10 6.25
C LYS A 67 31.77 -9.54 6.77
N TYR A 68 30.60 -10.14 6.73
CA TYR A 68 30.33 -11.45 7.31
C TYR A 68 29.68 -12.37 6.28
N ASP A 69 30.37 -13.46 5.95
CA ASP A 69 29.81 -14.53 5.12
C ASP A 69 28.73 -15.35 5.87
N ASP A 70 28.59 -15.11 7.17
CA ASP A 70 27.69 -15.79 8.10
C ASP A 70 27.26 -14.81 9.20
N SER A 71 25.97 -14.49 9.27
CA SER A 71 25.42 -13.53 10.22
C SER A 71 25.54 -13.96 11.68
N THR A 72 25.77 -15.25 11.95
CA THR A 72 26.04 -15.74 13.31
C THR A 72 27.42 -15.33 13.84
N LYS A 73 28.29 -14.81 12.96
CA LYS A 73 29.64 -14.33 13.30
C LYS A 73 29.73 -12.82 13.47
N MET A 74 28.57 -12.13 13.49
CA MET A 74 28.52 -10.69 13.69
C MET A 74 29.22 -10.30 15.00
N SER A 75 30.00 -9.22 14.97
CA SER A 75 30.63 -8.70 16.18
C SER A 75 29.58 -8.16 17.16
N GLU A 76 29.92 -8.14 18.45
CA GLU A 76 29.05 -7.56 19.49
C GLU A 76 28.72 -6.08 19.20
N GLU A 77 29.66 -5.33 18.62
CA GLU A 77 29.45 -3.93 18.23
C GLU A 77 28.38 -3.80 17.12
N ASP A 78 28.44 -4.65 16.10
CA ASP A 78 27.47 -4.62 15.01
C ASP A 78 26.10 -5.17 15.47
N MET A 79 26.07 -6.13 16.41
CA MET A 79 24.83 -6.57 17.05
C MET A 79 24.13 -5.41 17.80
N LYS A 80 24.90 -4.61 18.55
CA LYS A 80 24.35 -3.42 19.23
C LYS A 80 23.80 -2.39 18.26
N LYS A 81 24.48 -2.15 17.13
CA LYS A 81 23.98 -1.26 16.07
C LYS A 81 22.67 -1.78 15.47
N ALA A 82 22.56 -3.09 15.23
CA ALA A 82 21.32 -3.70 14.74
C ALA A 82 20.16 -3.48 15.72
N GLU A 83 20.40 -3.69 17.02
CA GLU A 83 19.42 -3.46 18.08
C GLU A 83 19.03 -1.97 18.18
N GLU A 84 19.98 -1.04 18.08
CA GLU A 84 19.68 0.40 18.06
C GLU A 84 18.83 0.82 16.85
N ILE A 85 19.11 0.26 15.67
CA ILE A 85 18.33 0.52 14.46
C ILE A 85 16.91 -0.03 14.65
N GLN A 86 16.77 -1.25 15.16
CA GLN A 86 15.49 -1.88 15.44
C GLN A 86 14.67 -1.09 16.45
N ASN A 87 15.28 -0.64 17.56
CA ASN A 87 14.60 0.17 18.57
C ASN A 87 14.11 1.49 17.99
N LYS A 88 14.94 2.19 17.19
CA LYS A 88 14.53 3.43 16.50
C LYS A 88 13.37 3.20 15.53
N LEU A 89 13.39 2.08 14.80
CA LEU A 89 12.29 1.70 13.90
C LEU A 89 10.99 1.51 14.69
N LEU A 90 11.03 0.74 15.78
CA LEU A 90 9.88 0.52 16.65
C LEU A 90 9.39 1.82 17.27
N ASP A 91 10.27 2.67 17.79
CA ASP A 91 9.91 3.97 18.37
C ASP A 91 9.20 4.84 17.34
N THR A 92 9.67 4.85 16.10
CA THR A 92 9.07 5.69 15.04
C THR A 92 7.72 5.12 14.60
N ILE A 93 7.58 3.80 14.47
CA ILE A 93 6.28 3.15 14.21
C ILE A 93 5.29 3.45 15.34
N ASN A 94 5.74 3.37 16.60
CA ASN A 94 4.90 3.62 17.77
C ASN A 94 4.64 5.11 18.02
N SER A 95 5.33 6.01 17.34
CA SER A 95 5.11 7.46 17.47
C SER A 95 3.87 7.95 16.74
N GLY A 96 3.28 7.11 15.86
CA GLY A 96 2.05 7.45 15.15
C GLY A 96 0.93 7.81 16.11
N ARG A 97 0.03 8.69 15.66
CA ARG A 97 -1.12 9.12 16.43
C ARG A 97 -2.15 8.01 16.48
N LYS A 98 -2.42 7.53 17.69
CA LYS A 98 -3.45 6.53 17.95
C LYS A 98 -4.84 7.17 17.98
N ILE A 99 -5.76 6.63 17.19
CA ILE A 99 -7.17 7.04 17.14
C ILE A 99 -8.03 5.87 17.59
N GLU A 100 -8.82 6.09 18.63
CA GLU A 100 -9.75 5.09 19.22
C GLU A 100 -11.23 5.57 19.16
N ASN A 101 -11.49 6.72 18.52
CA ASN A 101 -12.85 7.23 18.40
C ASN A 101 -13.64 6.39 17.39
N LYS A 102 -14.47 5.49 17.91
CA LYS A 102 -15.26 4.56 17.10
C LYS A 102 -16.14 5.23 16.05
N ILE A 103 -16.74 6.38 16.37
CA ILE A 103 -17.61 7.10 15.41
C ILE A 103 -16.76 7.58 14.24
N THR A 104 -15.64 8.25 14.52
CA THR A 104 -14.72 8.74 13.48
C THR A 104 -14.19 7.58 12.61
N ILE A 105 -13.75 6.49 13.22
CA ILE A 105 -13.22 5.33 12.48
C ILE A 105 -14.32 4.69 11.63
N GLU A 106 -15.52 4.53 12.17
CA GLU A 106 -16.64 3.92 11.44
C GLU A 106 -17.10 4.81 10.27
N ASP A 107 -17.15 6.13 10.45
CA ASP A 107 -17.48 7.09 9.40
C ASP A 107 -16.46 7.04 8.25
N ILE A 108 -15.15 7.03 8.54
CA ILE A 108 -14.08 6.89 7.54
C ILE A 108 -14.25 5.59 6.75
N PHE A 109 -14.43 4.47 7.46
CA PHE A 109 -14.51 3.16 6.80
C PHE A 109 -15.83 2.95 6.05
N ASN A 110 -16.93 3.56 6.48
CA ASN A 110 -18.18 3.59 5.73
C ASN A 110 -17.99 4.33 4.41
N GLN A 111 -17.40 5.53 4.44
CA GLN A 111 -17.09 6.28 3.23
C GLN A 111 -16.16 5.51 2.29
N LEU A 112 -15.11 4.86 2.81
CA LEU A 112 -14.21 4.04 1.99
C LEU A 112 -14.96 2.86 1.32
N ARG A 113 -15.86 2.17 2.03
CA ARG A 113 -16.63 1.06 1.47
C ARG A 113 -17.58 1.47 0.32
N GLU A 114 -17.96 2.74 0.24
CA GLU A 114 -18.77 3.27 -0.87
C GLU A 114 -17.95 3.58 -2.12
N LEU A 115 -16.62 3.49 -2.07
CA LEU A 115 -15.73 3.78 -3.19
C LEU A 115 -15.37 2.52 -4.00
N GLU A 116 -14.97 2.76 -5.24
CA GLU A 116 -14.35 1.76 -6.11
C GLU A 116 -12.88 2.13 -6.37
N GLY A 117 -12.01 1.14 -6.30
CA GLY A 117 -10.61 1.26 -6.67
C GLY A 117 -10.27 0.59 -7.99
N VAL A 118 -9.02 0.72 -8.42
CA VAL A 118 -8.47 0.01 -9.58
C VAL A 118 -7.16 -0.68 -9.18
N TYR A 119 -6.94 -1.88 -9.69
CA TYR A 119 -5.65 -2.55 -9.50
C TYR A 119 -4.53 -1.82 -10.26
N VAL A 120 -3.40 -1.63 -9.58
CA VAL A 120 -2.15 -1.11 -10.13
C VAL A 120 -0.98 -1.96 -9.65
N ASP A 121 0.04 -2.14 -10.51
CA ASP A 121 1.22 -2.95 -10.20
C ASP A 121 2.22 -2.22 -9.29
N SER A 122 2.23 -0.89 -9.35
CA SER A 122 3.09 -0.02 -8.55
C SER A 122 2.52 1.40 -8.48
N PHE A 123 3.05 2.19 -7.55
CA PHE A 123 2.83 3.63 -7.45
C PHE A 123 4.19 4.30 -7.19
N GLU A 124 4.36 5.55 -7.65
CA GLU A 124 5.63 6.30 -7.53
C GLU A 124 5.44 7.64 -6.80
N GLU A 125 4.21 7.97 -6.44
CA GLU A 125 3.85 9.23 -5.81
C GLU A 125 4.27 9.28 -4.33
N ASP A 126 4.54 10.49 -3.86
CA ASP A 126 4.94 10.73 -2.48
C ASP A 126 3.80 10.38 -1.51
N VAL A 127 4.16 9.63 -0.45
CA VAL A 127 3.24 9.27 0.61
C VAL A 127 3.18 10.39 1.64
N ILE A 128 1.97 10.87 1.93
CA ILE A 128 1.75 11.95 2.90
C ILE A 128 1.14 11.46 4.22
N VAL A 129 0.38 10.35 4.19
CA VAL A 129 -0.17 9.72 5.39
C VAL A 129 -0.12 8.21 5.24
N ARG A 130 0.24 7.51 6.32
CA ARG A 130 0.09 6.05 6.46
C ARG A 130 -0.84 5.77 7.62
N ILE A 131 -1.75 4.82 7.43
CA ILE A 131 -2.73 4.42 8.44
C ILE A 131 -2.54 2.93 8.66
N ASP A 132 -2.05 2.53 9.82
CA ASP A 132 -1.96 1.13 10.23
C ASP A 132 -3.24 0.73 10.97
N LEU A 133 -3.82 -0.40 10.56
CA LEU A 133 -5.09 -0.89 11.10
C LEU A 133 -4.82 -1.87 12.24
N ILE A 134 -5.31 -1.56 13.44
CA ILE A 134 -5.16 -2.40 14.62
C ILE A 134 -6.43 -3.22 14.82
N GLU A 135 -6.29 -4.54 14.77
CA GLU A 135 -7.41 -5.46 14.90
C GLU A 135 -7.80 -5.74 16.35
N ASP A 136 -9.09 -6.03 16.56
CA ASP A 136 -9.59 -6.80 17.71
C ASP A 136 -9.75 -8.27 17.29
N SER A 137 -9.69 -9.16 18.27
CA SER A 137 -9.89 -10.62 18.26
C SER A 137 -11.03 -11.19 17.39
N LYS A 138 -11.94 -10.36 16.86
CA LYS A 138 -13.04 -10.76 15.97
C LYS A 138 -12.66 -10.80 14.50
N THR A 139 -11.64 -10.05 14.07
CA THR A 139 -11.18 -9.98 12.66
C THR A 139 -10.13 -11.04 12.30
N GLU A 140 -9.58 -11.76 13.29
CA GLU A 140 -8.71 -12.93 13.06
C GLU A 140 -9.36 -14.00 12.15
N SER A 141 -10.69 -14.03 12.03
CA SER A 141 -11.43 -15.09 11.33
C SER A 141 -11.79 -14.81 9.85
N VAL A 142 -11.56 -13.60 9.32
CA VAL A 142 -12.16 -13.20 8.02
C VAL A 142 -11.16 -13.05 6.87
N VAL A 143 -9.86 -13.14 7.12
CA VAL A 143 -8.87 -13.18 6.02
C VAL A 143 -8.93 -14.56 5.37
N SER A 144 -9.71 -14.71 4.30
CA SER A 144 -9.42 -15.77 3.34
C SER A 144 -7.99 -15.50 2.84
N LEU A 145 -7.04 -16.38 3.13
CA LEU A 145 -5.63 -16.20 2.78
C LEU A 145 -5.40 -15.86 1.30
N GLU A 146 -6.34 -16.20 0.40
CA GLU A 146 -6.30 -15.82 -1.03
C GLU A 146 -6.43 -14.31 -1.29
N ASN A 147 -6.92 -13.52 -0.33
CA ASN A 147 -7.07 -12.05 -0.39
C ASN A 147 -6.44 -11.34 0.81
N ALA A 148 -5.22 -11.74 1.20
CA ALA A 148 -4.51 -11.13 2.30
C ALA A 148 -4.09 -9.68 1.98
N TYR A 149 -4.89 -8.71 2.40
CA TYR A 149 -4.53 -7.30 2.35
C TYR A 149 -3.57 -6.96 3.49
N LEU A 150 -2.62 -6.08 3.21
CA LEU A 150 -1.81 -5.51 4.28
C LEU A 150 -2.71 -4.58 5.08
N ARG A 151 -2.53 -4.58 6.40
CA ARG A 151 -3.29 -3.75 7.34
C ARG A 151 -2.78 -2.31 7.36
N THR A 152 -2.63 -1.74 6.17
CA THR A 152 -2.09 -0.41 5.98
C THR A 152 -2.85 0.26 4.83
N LEU A 153 -3.23 1.52 5.04
CA LEU A 153 -3.75 2.41 4.01
C LEU A 153 -2.73 3.54 3.81
N ILE A 154 -2.52 3.96 2.56
CA ILE A 154 -1.48 4.93 2.18
C ILE A 154 -2.12 6.08 1.41
N LEU A 155 -2.13 7.29 1.96
CA LEU A 155 -2.57 8.49 1.26
C LEU A 155 -1.40 9.10 0.50
N LEU A 156 -1.60 9.31 -0.79
CA LEU A 156 -0.64 9.93 -1.69
C LEU A 156 -0.89 11.44 -1.80
N GLU A 157 0.13 12.20 -2.16
CA GLU A 157 0.04 13.65 -2.38
C GLU A 157 -1.02 14.04 -3.43
N ASP A 158 -1.20 13.19 -4.44
CA ASP A 158 -2.20 13.37 -5.51
C ASP A 158 -3.66 13.17 -5.04
N GLY A 159 -3.86 12.83 -3.77
CA GLY A 159 -5.16 12.62 -3.14
C GLY A 159 -5.75 11.22 -3.32
N ASN A 160 -5.01 10.29 -3.92
CA ASN A 160 -5.43 8.90 -3.98
C ASN A 160 -4.97 8.12 -2.76
N MET A 161 -5.78 7.13 -2.37
CA MET A 161 -5.45 6.13 -1.37
C MET A 161 -4.95 4.86 -2.05
N ILE A 162 -3.90 4.27 -1.50
CA ILE A 162 -3.35 2.97 -1.88
C ILE A 162 -3.68 1.95 -0.79
N ILE A 163 -4.22 0.81 -1.21
CA ILE A 163 -4.47 -0.36 -0.37
C ILE A 163 -3.56 -1.50 -0.86
N PRO A 164 -2.49 -1.85 -0.13
CA PRO A 164 -1.60 -2.92 -0.53
C PRO A 164 -2.21 -4.31 -0.27
N LYS A 165 -1.94 -5.24 -1.19
CA LYS A 165 -2.35 -6.64 -1.13
C LYS A 165 -1.12 -7.54 -1.23
N GLY A 166 -0.98 -8.46 -0.29
CA GLY A 166 0.03 -9.52 -0.36
C GLY A 166 -0.36 -10.57 -1.40
N ILE A 167 0.55 -10.90 -2.31
CA ILE A 167 0.33 -11.98 -3.27
C ILE A 167 0.77 -13.30 -2.66
N MET A 168 -0.19 -14.24 -2.54
CA MET A 168 0.04 -15.59 -2.04
C MET A 168 0.09 -16.60 -3.20
N SER A 169 0.93 -17.62 -3.06
CA SER A 169 1.02 -18.75 -4.00
C SER A 169 0.60 -20.05 -3.32
N LYS A 170 0.03 -20.99 -4.09
CA LYS A 170 -0.31 -22.33 -3.59
C LYS A 170 0.96 -23.18 -3.51
N SER A 171 1.31 -23.61 -2.31
CA SER A 171 2.31 -24.64 -2.03
C SER A 171 1.62 -25.99 -1.75
N GLU A 172 2.39 -27.07 -1.72
CA GLU A 172 1.86 -28.41 -1.38
C GLU A 172 1.30 -28.47 0.06
N THR A 173 1.75 -27.56 0.93
CA THR A 173 1.43 -27.50 2.35
C THR A 173 0.46 -26.37 2.72
N GLY A 174 0.12 -25.47 1.79
CA GLY A 174 -0.76 -24.34 2.05
C GLY A 174 -0.59 -23.16 1.11
N LEU A 175 -0.84 -21.95 1.62
CA LEU A 175 -0.56 -20.70 0.90
C LEU A 175 0.72 -20.08 1.47
N GLU A 176 1.64 -19.70 0.58
CA GLU A 176 2.90 -19.06 0.94
C GLU A 176 3.00 -17.66 0.31
N PRO A 177 3.47 -16.65 1.07
CA PRO A 177 3.69 -15.32 0.52
C PRO A 177 4.78 -15.36 -0.54
N THR A 178 4.49 -14.76 -1.70
CA THR A 178 5.44 -14.70 -2.82
C THR A 178 6.48 -13.58 -2.67
N GLY A 179 6.32 -12.73 -1.65
CA GLY A 179 7.07 -11.47 -1.50
C GLY A 179 6.64 -10.37 -2.48
N LYS A 180 5.68 -10.64 -3.38
CA LYS A 180 5.13 -9.64 -4.30
C LYS A 180 3.91 -8.95 -3.68
N LEU A 181 3.70 -7.70 -4.08
CA LEU A 181 2.55 -6.88 -3.71
C LEU A 181 1.76 -6.47 -4.94
N GLU A 182 0.43 -6.44 -4.78
CA GLU A 182 -0.51 -5.75 -5.66
C GLU A 182 -1.05 -4.52 -4.92
N TYR A 183 -1.53 -3.53 -5.64
CA TYR A 183 -2.08 -2.31 -5.04
C TYR A 183 -3.45 -2.00 -5.62
N ILE A 184 -4.36 -1.50 -4.78
CA ILE A 184 -5.60 -0.89 -5.22
C ILE A 184 -5.45 0.62 -5.06
N LYS A 185 -5.54 1.37 -6.16
CA LYS A 185 -5.57 2.83 -6.17
C LYS A 185 -7.01 3.32 -6.15
N VAL A 186 -7.34 4.17 -5.19
CA VAL A 186 -8.70 4.67 -4.93
C VAL A 186 -8.65 6.18 -4.94
N LYS A 187 -9.52 6.82 -5.73
CA LYS A 187 -9.66 8.27 -5.71
C LYS A 187 -10.54 8.68 -4.54
N LEU A 188 -9.99 9.44 -3.59
CA LEU A 188 -10.76 9.93 -2.45
C LEU A 188 -11.60 11.17 -2.81
N PRO A 189 -12.79 11.33 -2.21
CA PRO A 189 -13.44 12.62 -2.10
C PRO A 189 -12.55 13.62 -1.33
N GLU A 190 -12.60 14.91 -1.71
CA GLU A 190 -11.79 15.96 -1.06
C GLU A 190 -12.06 16.07 0.45
N GLU A 191 -13.31 15.86 0.87
CA GLU A 191 -13.70 15.91 2.29
C GLU A 191 -13.00 14.79 3.10
N LEU A 192 -13.02 13.55 2.59
CA LEU A 192 -12.35 12.42 3.23
C LEU A 192 -10.83 12.57 3.22
N LYS A 193 -10.27 13.05 2.10
CA LYS A 193 -8.83 13.39 2.02
C LYS A 193 -8.45 14.38 3.12
N PHE A 194 -9.19 15.49 3.22
CA PHE A 194 -8.94 16.53 4.22
C PHE A 194 -9.04 15.99 5.65
N GLU A 195 -10.06 15.17 5.94
CA GLU A 195 -10.22 14.55 7.26
C GLU A 195 -9.00 13.69 7.64
N LEU A 196 -8.50 12.85 6.72
CA LEU A 196 -7.33 12.01 6.96
C LEU A 196 -6.05 12.83 7.16
N GLU A 197 -5.87 13.91 6.39
CA GLU A 197 -4.76 14.84 6.57
C GLU A 197 -4.82 15.56 7.92
N GLU A 198 -6.00 16.00 8.36
CA GLU A 198 -6.19 16.62 9.68
C GLU A 198 -5.90 15.66 10.83
N LEU A 199 -6.31 14.39 10.70
CA LEU A 199 -5.99 13.37 11.70
C LEU A 199 -4.48 13.11 11.81
N ALA A 200 -3.75 13.30 10.70
CA ALA A 200 -2.30 13.16 10.64
C ALA A 200 -1.54 14.42 11.10
N LYS A 201 -2.22 15.54 11.38
CA LYS A 201 -1.58 16.73 11.96
C LYS A 201 -1.36 16.55 13.46
N ASP A 202 -0.19 16.98 13.91
CA ASP A 202 0.20 17.11 15.32
C ASP A 202 -0.48 18.34 15.97
#